data_AF-A0A9E1R9D8-F1
#
_entry.id   AF-A0A9E1R9D8-F1
#
_cell.length_a   1.000
_cell.length_b   1.000
_cell.length_c   1.000
_cell.angle_alpha   90.00
_cell.angle_beta   90.00
_cell.angle_gamma   90.00
#
_symmetry.space_group_name_H-M   'P 1'
#
loop_
_entity.id
_entity.type
_entity.pdbx_description
1 polymer ?
#
loop_
_entity_poly.entity_id
_entity_poly.type
_entity_poly.pdbx_seq_one_letter_code
_entity_poly.pdbx_strand_id
1 'polypeptide(L)'
;LGEYEVPQGWAIIAAGNRQGDRGVTYTMPAPLANRFSHYEVDVNLDDWVLWAYRSGIDDRVISFLRFRPEMIFDFDTAQNPIAFPSPRSWEFAHRALKKFSDVPDMLSGALQACVGPAAGVEMHAFIRHLDQLPDIDAILAGDDVPVPEDLDLQYAVASALVGRVTQSPGDDTLTETCSRILRYAERFPQKEMGVMLVADLHRAIGADLFAAEGFPQWAHHVADVLLAQD
;
A
#
# COMPACT_ATOMS: atom_id res chain seq x y z
N LEU A 1 -27.49 5.39 39.60
CA LEU A 1 -26.37 5.74 38.69
C LEU A 1 -25.36 6.55 39.49
N GLY A 2 -24.13 6.08 39.70
CA GLY A 2 -23.10 6.88 40.40
C GLY A 2 -22.10 6.16 41.30
N GLU A 3 -22.18 4.84 41.48
CA GLU A 3 -21.29 4.14 42.44
C GLU A 3 -20.14 3.35 41.78
N TYR A 4 -20.11 3.26 40.44
CA TYR A 4 -19.05 2.54 39.76
C TYR A 4 -17.83 3.44 39.56
N GLU A 5 -16.75 3.12 40.28
CA GLU A 5 -15.44 3.70 40.05
C GLU A 5 -14.66 2.79 39.09
N VAL A 6 -14.18 3.38 37.98
CA VAL A 6 -13.35 2.66 37.01
C VAL A 6 -12.04 2.26 37.72
N PRO A 7 -11.68 0.96 37.77
CA PRO A 7 -10.49 0.54 38.51
C PRO A 7 -9.21 1.17 37.98
N GLN A 8 -8.21 1.29 38.85
CA GLN A 8 -6.90 1.80 38.46
C GLN A 8 -6.30 0.99 37.29
N GLY A 9 -5.74 1.69 36.30
CA GLY A 9 -5.14 1.10 35.10
C GLY A 9 -6.09 0.92 33.92
N TRP A 10 -7.38 1.26 34.05
CA TRP A 10 -8.36 1.18 32.97
C TRP A 10 -8.49 2.51 32.23
N ALA A 11 -8.73 2.43 30.92
CA ALA A 11 -9.06 3.57 30.05
C ALA A 11 -10.38 3.31 29.33
N ILE A 12 -11.16 4.38 29.09
CA ILE A 12 -12.40 4.32 28.33
C ILE A 12 -12.10 4.82 26.91
N ILE A 13 -12.32 3.97 25.91
CA ILE A 13 -12.19 4.31 24.50
C ILE A 13 -13.53 4.07 23.82
N ALA A 14 -14.00 5.05 23.05
CA ALA A 14 -15.19 4.93 22.21
C ALA A 14 -14.79 5.16 20.74
N ALA A 15 -15.30 4.32 19.85
CA ALA A 15 -15.09 4.44 18.41
C ALA A 15 -16.44 4.44 17.69
N GLY A 16 -16.56 5.25 16.65
CA GLY A 16 -17.76 5.34 15.83
C GLY A 16 -17.45 6.09 14.54
N ASN A 17 -18.31 5.92 13.54
CA ASN A 17 -18.19 6.64 12.28
C ASN A 17 -18.81 8.03 12.41
N ARG A 18 -18.37 9.00 11.60
CA ARG A 18 -19.00 10.33 11.59
C ARG A 18 -20.43 10.22 11.06
N GLN A 19 -21.27 11.18 11.41
CA GLN A 19 -22.63 11.27 10.83
C GLN A 19 -22.60 11.41 9.30
N GLY A 20 -21.55 12.05 8.76
CA GLY A 20 -21.33 12.18 7.32
C GLY A 20 -21.01 10.85 6.64
N ASP A 21 -20.46 9.89 7.39
CA ASP A 21 -19.99 8.59 6.86
C ASP A 21 -21.13 7.57 6.70
N ARG A 22 -22.37 7.99 6.99
CA ARG A 22 -23.67 7.33 6.70
C ARG A 22 -23.68 5.79 6.75
N GLY A 23 -23.02 5.22 7.76
CA GLY A 23 -23.47 3.98 8.38
C GLY A 23 -24.65 4.25 9.32
N VAL A 24 -25.24 3.20 9.91
CA VAL A 24 -26.20 3.33 11.02
C VAL A 24 -25.48 4.02 12.20
N THR A 25 -25.51 5.35 12.22
CA THR A 25 -24.79 6.17 13.20
C THR A 25 -25.80 6.86 14.09
N TYR A 26 -25.63 6.68 15.40
CA TYR A 26 -26.36 7.44 16.40
C TYR A 26 -25.49 8.60 16.84
N THR A 27 -26.01 9.82 16.77
CA THR A 27 -25.31 11.00 17.28
C THR A 27 -25.01 10.82 18.75
N MET A 28 -23.73 10.93 19.13
CA MET A 28 -23.37 10.99 20.55
C MET A 28 -23.99 12.26 21.15
N PRO A 29 -24.78 12.16 22.25
CA PRO A 29 -25.34 13.34 22.88
C PRO A 29 -24.24 14.32 23.33
N ALA A 30 -24.40 15.61 23.06
CA ALA A 30 -23.38 16.62 23.36
C ALA A 30 -22.86 16.59 24.83
N PRO A 31 -23.69 16.36 25.86
CA PRO A 31 -23.21 16.26 27.25
C PRO A 31 -22.31 15.03 27.52
N LEU A 32 -22.45 13.97 26.73
CA LEU A 32 -21.56 12.81 26.77
C LEU A 32 -20.30 13.09 25.95
N ALA A 33 -20.44 13.65 24.74
CA ALA A 33 -19.33 13.99 23.87
C ALA A 33 -18.35 14.97 24.54
N ASN A 34 -18.83 15.95 25.30
CA ASN A 34 -18.00 16.91 26.04
C ASN A 34 -17.21 16.28 27.21
N ARG A 35 -17.28 14.95 27.39
CA ARG A 35 -16.49 14.17 28.37
C ARG A 35 -15.43 13.31 27.71
N PHE A 36 -15.30 13.36 26.39
CA PHE A 36 -14.29 12.65 25.62
C PHE A 36 -13.30 13.65 24.99
N SER A 37 -12.05 13.22 24.85
CA SER A 37 -11.13 13.78 23.86
C SER A 37 -11.45 13.15 22.51
N HIS A 38 -11.60 13.97 21.47
CA HIS A 38 -12.00 13.51 20.14
C HIS A 38 -10.79 13.45 19.22
N TYR A 39 -10.61 12.30 18.58
CA TYR A 39 -9.58 12.07 17.56
C TYR A 39 -10.27 11.60 16.28
N GLU A 40 -9.95 12.25 15.18
CA GLU A 40 -10.42 11.86 13.86
C GLU A 40 -9.36 10.97 13.20
N VAL A 41 -9.77 9.78 12.78
CA VAL A 41 -8.93 8.85 12.02
C VAL A 41 -9.45 8.81 10.59
N ASP A 42 -8.55 8.95 9.64
CA ASP A 42 -8.84 8.86 8.21
C ASP A 42 -7.97 7.78 7.56
N VAL A 43 -8.40 7.29 6.40
CA VAL A 43 -7.66 6.31 5.62
C VAL A 43 -6.51 7.02 4.92
N ASN A 44 -5.30 6.52 5.14
CA ASN A 44 -4.11 6.95 4.43
C ASN A 44 -3.50 5.75 3.67
N LEU A 45 -3.24 5.94 2.37
CA LEU A 45 -2.70 4.87 1.53
C LEU A 45 -1.30 4.45 1.98
N ASP A 46 -0.40 5.40 2.26
CA ASP A 46 0.98 5.09 2.65
C ASP A 46 1.04 4.31 3.98
N ASP A 47 0.20 4.68 4.95
CA ASP A 47 0.08 3.95 6.22
C ASP A 47 -0.44 2.52 5.98
N TRP A 48 -1.42 2.36 5.09
CA TRP A 48 -1.94 1.04 4.73
C TRP A 48 -0.90 0.20 4.00
N VAL A 49 -0.16 0.77 3.05
CA VAL A 49 0.89 0.07 2.30
C VAL A 49 2.01 -0.38 3.25
N LEU A 50 2.41 0.47 4.20
CA LEU A 50 3.39 0.10 5.22
C LEU A 50 2.91 -1.10 6.05
N TRP A 51 1.66 -1.08 6.50
CA TRP A 51 1.05 -2.22 7.18
C TRP A 51 0.97 -3.46 6.27
N ALA A 52 0.66 -3.27 4.99
CA ALA A 52 0.48 -4.32 4.00
C ALA A 52 1.77 -5.09 3.75
N TYR A 53 2.90 -4.39 3.56
CA TYR A 53 4.22 -5.02 3.44
C TYR A 53 4.57 -5.84 4.69
N ARG A 54 4.38 -5.26 5.89
CA ARG A 54 4.65 -5.96 7.17
C ARG A 54 3.75 -7.17 7.40
N SER A 55 2.54 -7.15 6.84
CA SER A 55 1.56 -8.21 6.97
C SER A 55 1.64 -9.25 5.84
N GLY A 56 2.57 -9.10 4.90
CA GLY A 56 2.72 -10.01 3.76
C GLY A 56 1.52 -10.02 2.82
N ILE A 57 0.88 -8.85 2.65
CA ILE A 57 -0.12 -8.64 1.61
C ILE A 57 0.56 -8.83 0.24
N ASP A 58 -0.21 -9.31 -0.72
CA ASP A 58 0.28 -9.65 -2.05
C ASP A 58 0.65 -8.36 -2.79
N ASP A 59 1.87 -8.32 -3.32
CA ASP A 59 2.43 -7.11 -3.94
C ASP A 59 1.51 -6.57 -5.04
N ARG A 60 0.77 -7.43 -5.75
CA ARG A 60 -0.18 -7.00 -6.79
C ARG A 60 -1.32 -6.14 -6.25
N VAL A 61 -1.75 -6.38 -5.01
CA VAL A 61 -2.75 -5.53 -4.33
C VAL A 61 -2.15 -4.17 -4.01
N ILE A 62 -0.93 -4.17 -3.49
CA ILE A 62 -0.19 -2.95 -3.13
C ILE A 62 0.03 -2.11 -4.38
N SER A 63 0.51 -2.71 -5.46
CA SER A 63 0.76 -2.04 -6.75
C SER A 63 -0.51 -1.46 -7.35
N PHE A 64 -1.61 -2.22 -7.33
CA PHE A 64 -2.90 -1.74 -7.82
C PHE A 64 -3.35 -0.50 -7.04
N LEU A 65 -3.25 -0.52 -5.71
CA LEU A 65 -3.64 0.61 -4.88
C LEU A 65 -2.69 1.81 -4.99
N ARG A 66 -1.42 1.59 -5.33
CA ARG A 66 -0.52 2.70 -5.68
C ARG A 66 -0.85 3.31 -7.04
N PHE A 67 -1.25 2.48 -8.00
CA PHE A 67 -1.69 2.93 -9.32
C PHE A 67 -3.05 3.64 -9.28
N ARG A 68 -3.97 3.19 -8.43
CA ARG A 68 -5.32 3.75 -8.21
C ARG A 68 -5.52 4.12 -6.74
N PRO A 69 -4.87 5.20 -6.25
CA PRO A 69 -4.88 5.56 -4.84
C PRO A 69 -6.28 5.81 -4.27
N GLU A 70 -7.20 6.32 -5.07
CA GLU A 70 -8.59 6.54 -4.69
C GLU A 70 -9.35 5.24 -4.40
N MET A 71 -8.85 4.10 -4.88
CA MET A 71 -9.46 2.79 -4.61
C MET A 71 -9.14 2.28 -3.20
N ILE A 72 -8.29 2.94 -2.40
CA ILE A 72 -8.06 2.51 -1.00
C ILE A 72 -9.36 2.50 -0.18
N PHE A 73 -10.24 3.45 -0.45
CA PHE A 73 -11.57 3.56 0.14
C PHE A 73 -12.50 4.29 -0.83
N ASP A 74 -13.47 3.57 -1.37
CA ASP A 74 -14.52 4.12 -2.23
C ASP A 74 -15.87 3.56 -1.78
N PHE A 75 -16.68 4.42 -1.15
CA PHE A 75 -17.96 4.00 -0.61
C PHE A 75 -19.05 5.02 -0.94
N ASP A 76 -19.84 4.68 -1.97
CA ASP A 76 -21.03 5.44 -2.31
C ASP A 76 -22.27 4.87 -1.61
N THR A 77 -22.66 5.54 -0.53
CA THR A 77 -23.86 5.20 0.26
C THR A 77 -25.15 5.22 -0.56
N ALA A 78 -25.22 5.99 -1.65
CA ALA A 78 -26.41 6.07 -2.49
C ALA A 78 -26.65 4.77 -3.27
N GLN A 79 -25.59 3.99 -3.52
CA GLN A 79 -25.67 2.73 -4.25
C GLN A 79 -25.98 1.52 -3.35
N ASN A 80 -25.93 1.70 -2.02
CA ASN A 80 -26.09 0.64 -1.03
C ASN A 80 -25.32 -0.66 -1.39
N PRO A 81 -24.01 -0.57 -1.66
CA PRO A 81 -23.24 -1.69 -2.18
C PRO A 81 -23.04 -2.78 -1.12
N ILE A 82 -23.12 -4.04 -1.56
CA ILE A 82 -22.82 -5.21 -0.71
C ILE A 82 -21.31 -5.38 -0.50
N ALA A 83 -20.51 -5.02 -1.51
CA ALA A 83 -19.05 -5.04 -1.50
C ALA A 83 -18.51 -3.77 -2.15
N PHE A 84 -17.47 -3.18 -1.57
CA PHE A 84 -16.88 -1.92 -2.01
C PHE A 84 -15.42 -1.80 -1.55
N PRO A 85 -14.61 -0.93 -2.15
CA PRO A 85 -13.22 -0.74 -1.74
C PRO A 85 -13.09 -0.14 -0.34
N SER A 86 -12.27 -0.78 0.49
CA SER A 86 -11.90 -0.35 1.83
C SER A 86 -10.61 -1.07 2.24
N PRO A 87 -9.83 -0.53 3.18
CA PRO A 87 -8.64 -1.21 3.70
C PRO A 87 -8.85 -2.68 4.08
N ARG A 88 -10.05 -3.00 4.59
CA ARG A 88 -10.46 -4.36 4.96
C ARG A 88 -10.76 -5.24 3.76
N SER A 89 -11.53 -4.74 2.78
CA SER A 89 -11.88 -5.54 1.60
C SER A 89 -10.67 -5.81 0.70
N TRP A 90 -9.64 -4.97 0.71
CA TRP A 90 -8.37 -5.25 0.05
C TRP A 90 -7.59 -6.41 0.67
N GLU A 91 -7.64 -6.56 1.99
CA GLU A 91 -7.13 -7.77 2.65
C GLU A 91 -7.96 -9.02 2.27
N PHE A 92 -9.26 -8.86 1.99
CA PHE A 92 -10.08 -9.97 1.48
C PHE A 92 -9.67 -10.34 0.04
N ALA A 93 -9.42 -9.34 -0.81
CA ALA A 93 -8.92 -9.52 -2.17
C ALA A 93 -7.54 -10.22 -2.19
N HIS A 94 -6.64 -9.86 -1.26
CA HIS A 94 -5.39 -10.58 -1.04
C HIS A 94 -5.62 -12.09 -0.80
N ARG A 95 -6.54 -12.46 0.10
CA ARG A 95 -6.86 -13.87 0.35
C ARG A 95 -7.50 -14.55 -0.86
N ALA A 96 -8.31 -13.82 -1.63
CA ALA A 96 -8.87 -14.32 -2.88
C ALA A 96 -7.77 -14.62 -3.90
N LEU A 97 -6.78 -13.74 -4.05
CA LEU A 97 -5.62 -13.98 -4.91
C LEU A 97 -4.86 -15.24 -4.52
N LYS A 98 -4.56 -15.41 -3.23
CA LYS A 98 -3.87 -16.61 -2.73
C LYS A 98 -4.68 -17.89 -2.98
N LYS A 99 -6.01 -17.82 -2.91
CA LYS A 99 -6.88 -19.00 -3.06
C LYS A 99 -7.16 -19.36 -4.51
N PHE A 100 -7.25 -18.38 -5.40
CA PHE A 100 -7.74 -18.54 -6.78
C PHE A 100 -6.70 -18.17 -7.84
N SER A 101 -5.41 -18.04 -7.49
CA SER A 101 -4.33 -17.74 -8.44
C SER A 101 -4.31 -18.70 -9.64
N ASP A 102 -4.58 -19.98 -9.38
CA ASP A 102 -4.49 -21.05 -10.37
C ASP A 102 -5.84 -21.36 -11.02
N VAL A 103 -6.87 -20.56 -10.71
CA VAL A 103 -8.23 -20.72 -11.24
C VAL A 103 -8.71 -19.39 -11.83
N PRO A 104 -8.18 -18.97 -13.00
CA PRO A 104 -8.41 -17.64 -13.57
C PRO A 104 -9.89 -17.30 -13.75
N ASP A 105 -10.71 -18.30 -14.12
CA ASP A 105 -12.15 -18.16 -14.34
C ASP A 105 -12.91 -17.76 -13.05
N MET A 106 -12.38 -18.10 -11.88
CA MET A 106 -12.99 -17.76 -10.59
C MET A 106 -12.39 -16.49 -9.98
N LEU A 107 -11.15 -16.15 -10.32
CA LEU A 107 -10.43 -15.04 -9.70
C LEU A 107 -11.18 -13.71 -9.88
N SER A 108 -11.61 -13.39 -11.10
CA SER A 108 -12.34 -12.15 -11.38
C SER A 108 -13.60 -12.02 -10.51
N GLY A 109 -14.42 -13.08 -10.42
CA GLY A 109 -15.62 -13.09 -9.59
C GLY A 109 -15.30 -12.97 -8.10
N ALA A 110 -14.22 -13.61 -7.64
CA ALA A 110 -13.79 -13.54 -6.24
C ALA A 110 -13.32 -12.13 -5.84
N LEU A 111 -12.58 -11.45 -6.71
CA LEU A 111 -12.16 -10.06 -6.50
C LEU A 111 -13.37 -9.12 -6.43
N GLN A 112 -14.30 -9.24 -7.38
CA GLN A 112 -15.54 -8.46 -7.38
C GLN A 112 -16.40 -8.69 -6.13
N ALA A 113 -16.45 -9.92 -5.62
CA ALA A 113 -17.14 -10.24 -4.38
C ALA A 113 -16.49 -9.61 -3.13
N CYS A 114 -15.20 -9.26 -3.19
CA CYS A 114 -14.48 -8.63 -2.08
C CYS A 114 -14.59 -7.09 -2.13
N VAL A 115 -14.19 -6.48 -3.26
CA VAL A 115 -14.02 -5.02 -3.39
C VAL A 115 -15.10 -4.36 -4.23
N GLY A 116 -16.10 -5.11 -4.66
CA GLY A 116 -17.18 -4.63 -5.52
C GLY A 116 -16.89 -4.80 -7.02
N PRO A 117 -17.93 -4.72 -7.88
CA PRO A 117 -17.80 -5.07 -9.29
C PRO A 117 -16.80 -4.22 -10.07
N ALA A 118 -16.86 -2.89 -9.93
CA ALA A 118 -15.98 -1.98 -10.67
C ALA A 118 -14.51 -2.19 -10.31
N ALA A 119 -14.18 -2.06 -9.03
CA ALA A 119 -12.81 -2.23 -8.53
C ALA A 119 -12.28 -3.64 -8.77
N GLY A 120 -13.11 -4.69 -8.64
CA GLY A 120 -12.70 -6.07 -8.86
C GLY A 120 -12.37 -6.37 -10.33
N VAL A 121 -13.16 -5.86 -11.27
CA VAL A 121 -12.85 -5.97 -12.71
C VAL A 121 -11.57 -5.23 -13.03
N GLU A 122 -11.40 -4.03 -12.50
CA GLU A 122 -10.22 -3.22 -12.77
C GLU A 122 -8.95 -3.86 -12.21
N MET A 123 -8.99 -4.33 -10.96
CA MET A 123 -7.88 -5.05 -10.35
C MET A 123 -7.55 -6.33 -11.14
N HIS A 124 -8.56 -7.07 -11.61
CA HIS A 124 -8.31 -8.25 -12.42
C HIS A 124 -7.62 -7.90 -13.74
N ALA A 125 -8.05 -6.83 -14.42
CA ALA A 125 -7.42 -6.35 -15.64
C ALA A 125 -5.97 -5.91 -15.39
N PHE A 126 -5.72 -5.17 -14.30
CA PHE A 126 -4.39 -4.78 -13.85
C PHE A 126 -3.50 -6.01 -13.65
N ILE A 127 -3.97 -7.04 -12.92
CA ILE A 127 -3.19 -8.27 -12.69
C ILE A 127 -2.86 -8.98 -14.00
N ARG A 128 -3.79 -9.03 -14.95
CA ARG A 128 -3.54 -9.67 -16.26
C ARG A 128 -2.49 -8.94 -17.08
N HIS A 129 -2.30 -7.64 -16.85
CA HIS A 129 -1.24 -6.90 -17.52
C HIS A 129 0.15 -7.26 -16.98
N LEU A 130 0.24 -7.76 -15.73
CA LEU A 130 1.49 -8.08 -15.07
C LEU A 130 2.28 -9.26 -15.67
N ASP A 131 1.73 -9.97 -16.65
CA ASP A 131 2.46 -11.00 -17.42
C ASP A 131 3.70 -10.42 -18.15
N GLN A 132 3.76 -9.08 -18.31
CA GLN A 132 4.88 -8.36 -18.90
C GLN A 132 5.91 -7.87 -17.87
N LEU A 133 5.76 -8.25 -16.61
CA LEU A 133 6.68 -7.84 -15.57
C LEU A 133 8.11 -8.31 -15.88
N PRO A 134 9.10 -7.42 -15.74
CA PRO A 134 10.49 -7.81 -15.84
C PRO A 134 10.87 -8.77 -14.71
N ASP A 135 11.96 -9.51 -14.91
CA ASP A 135 12.48 -10.45 -13.92
C ASP A 135 13.01 -9.70 -12.69
N ILE A 136 12.24 -9.75 -11.61
CA ILE A 136 12.55 -9.10 -10.33
C ILE A 136 13.82 -9.69 -9.72
N ASP A 137 14.05 -11.00 -9.85
CA ASP A 137 15.24 -11.66 -9.32
C ASP A 137 16.50 -11.23 -10.08
N ALA A 138 16.41 -11.04 -11.40
CA ALA A 138 17.49 -10.48 -12.20
C ALA A 138 17.82 -9.02 -11.80
N ILE A 139 16.82 -8.18 -11.51
CA ILE A 139 17.04 -6.83 -10.98
C ILE A 139 17.80 -6.89 -9.64
N LEU A 140 17.36 -7.77 -8.74
CA LEU A 140 18.00 -7.96 -7.42
C LEU A 140 19.39 -8.60 -7.53
N ALA A 141 19.69 -9.34 -8.61
CA ALA A 141 21.02 -9.84 -8.94
C ALA A 141 21.95 -8.75 -9.51
N GLY A 142 21.40 -7.64 -9.98
CA GLY A 142 22.13 -6.52 -10.58
C GLY A 142 22.30 -6.63 -12.09
N ASP A 143 21.51 -7.48 -12.75
CA ASP A 143 21.49 -7.62 -14.20
C ASP A 143 20.90 -6.38 -14.89
N ASP A 144 21.23 -6.20 -16.16
CA ASP A 144 20.67 -5.10 -16.96
C ASP A 144 19.25 -5.45 -17.44
N VAL A 145 18.27 -5.09 -16.61
CA VAL A 145 16.85 -5.29 -16.88
C VAL A 145 16.21 -3.95 -17.31
N PRO A 146 15.49 -3.90 -18.44
CA PRO A 146 14.83 -2.67 -18.88
C PRO A 146 13.69 -2.28 -17.95
N VAL A 147 13.53 -0.97 -17.73
CA VAL A 147 12.37 -0.45 -17.00
C VAL A 147 11.16 -0.43 -17.92
N PRO A 148 9.99 -0.95 -17.50
CA PRO A 148 8.77 -0.88 -18.28
C PRO A 148 8.35 0.57 -18.58
N GLU A 149 7.79 0.83 -19.76
CA GLU A 149 7.23 2.13 -20.10
C GLU A 149 5.87 2.37 -19.40
N ASP A 150 5.08 1.31 -19.22
CA ASP A 150 3.76 1.38 -18.62
C ASP A 150 3.81 1.63 -17.11
N LEU A 151 2.96 2.55 -16.64
CA LEU A 151 2.98 3.04 -15.27
C LEU A 151 2.53 1.98 -14.26
N ASP A 152 1.53 1.17 -14.58
CA ASP A 152 1.07 0.06 -13.74
C ASP A 152 2.17 -1.00 -13.54
N LEU A 153 2.91 -1.34 -14.60
CA LEU A 153 4.08 -2.22 -14.51
C LEU A 153 5.19 -1.59 -13.66
N GLN A 154 5.43 -0.27 -13.77
CA GLN A 154 6.39 0.42 -12.91
C GLN A 154 6.01 0.35 -11.43
N TYR A 155 4.74 0.56 -11.08
CA TYR A 155 4.23 0.37 -9.72
C TYR A 155 4.38 -1.08 -9.23
N ALA A 156 4.15 -2.03 -10.13
CA ALA A 156 4.27 -3.45 -9.83
C ALA A 156 5.72 -3.89 -9.58
N VAL A 157 6.67 -3.42 -10.40
CA VAL A 157 8.11 -3.62 -10.15
C VAL A 157 8.52 -2.99 -8.83
N ALA A 158 8.14 -1.74 -8.58
CA ALA A 158 8.49 -1.05 -7.34
C ALA A 158 7.97 -1.79 -6.10
N SER A 159 6.70 -2.20 -6.11
CA SER A 159 6.11 -2.93 -4.98
C SER A 159 6.75 -4.29 -4.77
N ALA A 160 7.04 -5.03 -5.85
CA ALA A 160 7.70 -6.32 -5.77
C ALA A 160 9.12 -6.21 -5.18
N LEU A 161 9.90 -5.20 -5.59
CA LEU A 161 11.24 -4.96 -5.05
C LEU A 161 11.19 -4.67 -3.53
N VAL A 162 10.25 -3.82 -3.08
CA VAL A 162 10.07 -3.52 -1.65
C VAL A 162 9.56 -4.75 -0.88
N GLY A 163 8.63 -5.51 -1.46
CA GLY A 163 8.12 -6.76 -0.90
C GLY A 163 9.23 -7.78 -0.66
N ARG A 164 10.13 -7.97 -1.64
CA ARG A 164 11.30 -8.87 -1.51
C ARG A 164 12.25 -8.45 -0.39
N VAL A 165 12.55 -7.17 -0.26
CA VAL A 165 13.39 -6.65 0.84
C VAL A 165 12.72 -6.86 2.20
N THR A 166 11.40 -6.65 2.29
CA THR A 166 10.66 -6.79 3.56
C THR A 166 10.56 -8.25 4.03
N GLN A 167 10.55 -9.21 3.11
CA GLN A 167 10.46 -10.65 3.42
C GLN A 167 11.80 -11.29 3.80
N SER A 168 12.93 -10.59 3.61
CA SER A 168 14.29 -11.07 3.92
C SER A 168 15.04 -10.16 4.92
N PRO A 169 14.49 -9.85 6.11
CA PRO A 169 15.15 -8.97 7.06
C PRO A 169 16.39 -9.63 7.68
N GLY A 170 17.51 -8.89 7.73
CA GLY A 170 18.75 -9.32 8.38
C GLY A 170 19.67 -10.20 7.53
N ASP A 171 19.50 -10.20 6.21
CA ASP A 171 20.47 -10.75 5.27
C ASP A 171 21.71 -9.83 5.20
N ASP A 172 22.91 -10.41 5.29
CA ASP A 172 24.19 -9.69 5.13
C ASP A 172 24.27 -8.99 3.75
N THR A 173 23.44 -9.41 2.79
CA THR A 173 23.34 -8.83 1.45
C THR A 173 22.33 -7.68 1.33
N LEU A 174 21.63 -7.29 2.39
CA LEU A 174 20.58 -6.25 2.35
C LEU A 174 21.11 -4.94 1.75
N THR A 175 22.28 -4.49 2.19
CA THR A 175 22.92 -3.26 1.70
C THR A 175 23.22 -3.30 0.20
N GLU A 176 23.72 -4.44 -0.29
CA GLU A 176 24.03 -4.66 -1.71
C GLU A 176 22.74 -4.71 -2.55
N THR A 177 21.72 -5.40 -2.04
CA THR A 177 20.39 -5.45 -2.63
C THR A 177 19.78 -4.05 -2.75
N CYS A 178 19.84 -3.24 -1.70
CA CYS A 178 19.40 -1.85 -1.73
C CYS A 178 20.17 -1.01 -2.75
N SER A 179 21.48 -1.18 -2.86
CA SER A 179 22.30 -0.49 -3.88
C SER A 179 21.88 -0.85 -5.32
N ARG A 180 21.47 -2.09 -5.57
CA ARG A 180 20.94 -2.53 -6.88
C ARG A 180 19.57 -1.90 -7.16
N ILE A 181 18.69 -1.89 -6.16
CA ILE A 181 17.38 -1.25 -6.29
C ILE A 181 17.51 0.26 -6.52
N LEU A 182 18.43 0.94 -5.82
CA LEU A 182 18.69 2.37 -6.03
C LEU A 182 19.17 2.67 -7.45
N ARG A 183 20.10 1.88 -8.00
CA ARG A 183 20.53 1.99 -9.40
C ARG A 183 19.39 1.78 -10.39
N TYR A 184 18.52 0.80 -10.12
CA TYR A 184 17.33 0.59 -10.94
C TYR A 184 16.35 1.77 -10.82
N ALA A 185 16.20 2.35 -9.64
CA ALA A 185 15.32 3.47 -9.37
C ALA A 185 15.68 4.73 -10.19
N GLU A 186 16.96 4.96 -10.48
CA GLU A 186 17.43 6.10 -11.31
C GLU A 186 16.92 6.02 -12.75
N ARG A 187 16.67 4.79 -13.23
CA ARG A 187 16.30 4.48 -14.61
C ARG A 187 14.80 4.61 -14.87
N PHE A 188 13.96 4.83 -13.86
CA PHE A 188 12.53 5.07 -14.09
C PHE A 188 12.35 6.28 -15.03
N PRO A 189 11.48 6.15 -16.05
CA PRO A 189 11.16 7.26 -16.95
C PRO A 189 10.62 8.46 -16.19
N GLN A 190 9.74 8.20 -15.22
CA GLN A 190 9.15 9.19 -14.32
C GLN A 190 9.94 9.19 -13.00
N LYS A 191 10.43 10.36 -12.58
CA LYS A 191 11.32 10.44 -11.41
C LYS A 191 10.57 10.24 -10.10
N GLU A 192 9.30 10.61 -10.09
CA GLU A 192 8.35 10.37 -9.00
C GLU A 192 8.26 8.89 -8.66
N MET A 193 8.37 7.99 -9.66
CA MET A 193 8.36 6.54 -9.43
C MET A 193 9.60 6.05 -8.69
N GLY A 194 10.79 6.56 -9.06
CA GLY A 194 12.03 6.28 -8.35
C GLY A 194 11.97 6.81 -6.91
N VAL A 195 11.47 8.03 -6.71
CA VAL A 195 11.28 8.63 -5.37
C VAL A 195 10.31 7.83 -4.53
N MET A 196 9.19 7.41 -5.09
CA MET A 196 8.20 6.59 -4.41
C MET A 196 8.80 5.24 -3.98
N LEU A 197 9.51 4.54 -4.87
CA LEU A 197 10.19 3.29 -4.55
C LEU A 197 11.15 3.44 -3.38
N VAL A 198 12.00 4.48 -3.40
CA VAL A 198 12.99 4.72 -2.34
C VAL A 198 12.33 5.17 -1.03
N ALA A 199 11.27 5.97 -1.09
CA ALA A 199 10.48 6.34 0.09
C ALA A 199 9.86 5.09 0.75
N ASP A 200 9.36 4.16 -0.05
CA ASP A 200 8.82 2.89 0.44
C ASP A 200 9.87 1.98 1.04
N LEU A 201 11.04 1.86 0.40
CA LEU A 201 12.17 1.15 0.99
C LEU A 201 12.53 1.76 2.35
N HIS A 202 12.67 3.08 2.44
CA HIS A 202 12.97 3.74 3.71
C HIS A 202 11.90 3.48 4.78
N ARG A 203 10.62 3.46 4.41
CA ARG A 203 9.54 3.12 5.36
C ARG A 203 9.60 1.65 5.80
N ALA A 204 10.02 0.75 4.92
CA ALA A 204 10.10 -0.69 5.19
C ALA A 204 11.30 -1.05 6.07
N ILE A 205 12.50 -0.57 5.74
CA ILE A 205 13.77 -0.96 6.41
C ILE A 205 14.43 0.16 7.21
N GLY A 206 13.90 1.38 7.18
CA GLY A 206 14.41 2.50 7.96
C GLY A 206 15.81 2.95 7.54
N ALA A 207 16.64 3.26 8.53
CA ALA A 207 17.96 3.85 8.33
C ALA A 207 18.97 2.92 7.65
N ASP A 208 18.70 1.61 7.60
CA ASP A 208 19.57 0.63 6.94
C ASP A 208 19.72 0.93 5.44
N LEU A 209 18.71 1.58 4.83
CA LEU A 209 18.79 2.06 3.45
C LEU A 209 19.95 3.04 3.23
N PHE A 210 20.27 3.89 4.21
CA PHE A 210 21.32 4.89 4.08
C PHE A 210 22.73 4.30 4.08
N ALA A 211 22.88 3.03 4.50
CA ALA A 211 24.14 2.31 4.41
C ALA A 211 24.44 1.82 2.98
N ALA A 212 23.45 1.84 2.08
CA ALA A 212 23.65 1.43 0.69
C ALA A 212 24.59 2.40 -0.04
N GLU A 213 25.65 1.87 -0.66
CA GLU A 213 26.67 2.66 -1.36
C GLU A 213 26.08 3.58 -2.45
N GLY A 214 24.98 3.16 -3.08
CA GLY A 214 24.29 3.94 -4.11
C GLY A 214 23.43 5.10 -3.59
N PHE A 215 23.17 5.19 -2.28
CA PHE A 215 22.20 6.16 -1.75
C PHE A 215 22.63 7.62 -1.95
N PRO A 216 23.88 8.03 -1.68
CA PRO A 216 24.31 9.40 -1.90
C PRO A 216 24.20 9.81 -3.37
N GLN A 217 24.56 8.92 -4.29
CA GLN A 217 24.49 9.18 -5.74
C GLN A 217 23.05 9.37 -6.20
N TRP A 218 22.16 8.46 -5.79
CA TRP A 218 20.72 8.58 -6.08
C TRP A 218 20.12 9.87 -5.52
N ALA A 219 20.49 10.26 -4.30
CA ALA A 219 19.99 11.47 -3.66
C ALA A 219 20.41 12.75 -4.40
N HIS A 220 21.66 12.82 -4.89
CA HIS A 220 22.11 13.94 -5.72
C HIS A 220 21.34 13.99 -7.05
N HIS A 221 21.17 12.84 -7.70
CA HIS A 221 20.42 12.74 -8.95
C HIS A 221 18.98 13.25 -8.83
N VAL A 222 18.29 12.93 -7.72
CA VAL A 222 16.94 13.44 -7.47
C VAL A 222 16.94 14.93 -7.11
N ALA A 223 17.90 15.39 -6.29
CA ALA A 223 18.00 16.79 -5.89
C ALA A 223 18.24 17.72 -7.09
N ASP A 224 19.14 17.36 -8.00
CA ASP A 224 19.42 18.13 -9.21
C ASP A 224 18.18 18.27 -10.10
N VAL A 225 17.34 17.22 -10.17
CA VAL A 225 16.10 17.25 -10.94
C VAL A 225 15.02 18.11 -10.29
N LEU A 226 14.86 18.04 -8.96
CA LEU A 226 13.88 18.87 -8.24
C LEU A 226 14.24 20.36 -8.28
N LEU A 227 15.53 20.68 -8.30
CA LEU A 227 16.04 22.06 -8.39
C LEU A 227 16.07 22.62 -9.82
N ALA A 228 16.01 21.76 -10.85
CA ALA A 228 16.01 22.17 -12.25
C ALA A 228 14.61 22.48 -12.82
N GLN A 229 13.56 22.42 -11.99
CA GLN A 229 12.17 22.76 -12.38
C GLN A 229 11.71 24.17 -11.95
N ASP A 230 12.62 25.00 -11.41
CA ASP A 230 12.43 26.44 -11.20
C ASP A 230 13.02 27.29 -12.35
#